data_AF-A0A2M7L2E7-F1
#
_entry.id   AF-A0A2M7L2E7-F1
#
_cell.length_a   1.000
_cell.length_b   1.000
_cell.length_c   1.000
_cell.angle_alpha   90.00
_cell.angle_beta   90.00
_cell.angle_gamma   90.00
#
_symmetry.space_group_name_H-M   'P 1'
#
loop_
_entity.id
_entity.type
_entity.pdbx_description
1 polymer ?
#
loop_
_entity_poly.entity_id
_entity_poly.type
_entity_poly.pdbx_seq_one_letter_code
_entity_poly.pdbx_strand_id
1 'polypeptide(L)'
;MAAPKRFALLPVMLTATYLCGLAGTVAVAVPARPGTKFVRQPDGRMFEVRQRGDEWLHWTETTMGIPVALDPASGYWKYVQPLGRTLGPLSNRVVGKDAPPMGPWKPVLSPRGVARRQTSRAPRRAVPSFGTNNVITILITFKDTTSTFTEAQFESALFGTAGKTMRT
;
A
#
# COMPACT_ATOMS: atom_id res chain seq x y z
N MET A 1 57.73 40.98 0.71
CA MET A 1 57.57 39.73 -0.06
C MET A 1 56.60 38.83 0.71
N ALA A 2 55.34 38.73 0.29
CA ALA A 2 54.31 37.97 0.99
C ALA A 2 53.75 36.89 0.05
N ALA A 3 53.86 35.62 0.46
CA ALA A 3 53.34 34.47 -0.29
C ALA A 3 51.89 34.18 0.13
N PRO A 4 50.96 33.89 -0.81
CA PRO A 4 49.59 33.56 -0.45
C PRO A 4 49.48 32.09 0.01
N LYS A 5 48.87 31.88 1.17
CA LYS A 5 48.54 30.55 1.70
C LYS A 5 47.41 29.93 0.87
N ARG A 6 47.71 28.87 0.11
CA ARG A 6 46.72 28.01 -0.55
C ARG A 6 46.48 26.78 0.31
N PHE A 7 45.50 26.83 1.20
CA PHE A 7 45.02 25.64 1.91
C PHE A 7 43.50 25.69 2.03
N ALA A 8 42.89 24.50 1.95
CA ALA A 8 41.49 24.18 2.28
C ALA A 8 40.49 23.95 1.12
N LEU A 9 40.88 23.25 0.04
CA LEU A 9 39.87 22.69 -0.90
C LEU A 9 39.74 21.16 -0.85
N LEU A 10 40.77 20.43 -0.40
CA LEU A 10 40.76 18.96 -0.36
C LEU A 10 39.93 18.28 0.76
N PRO A 11 39.85 18.78 2.02
CA PRO A 11 39.09 18.07 3.07
C PRO A 11 37.57 18.23 2.94
N VAL A 12 37.10 19.27 2.23
CA VAL A 12 35.67 19.55 2.00
C VAL A 12 35.07 18.60 0.95
N MET A 13 35.84 18.20 -0.07
CA MET A 13 35.37 17.25 -1.08
C MET A 13 35.22 15.81 -0.53
N LEU A 14 36.12 15.37 0.34
CA LEU A 14 36.07 14.03 0.94
C LEU A 14 34.89 13.84 1.90
N THR A 15 34.53 14.88 2.65
CA THR A 15 33.37 14.86 3.57
C THR A 15 32.04 14.92 2.83
N ALA A 16 31.96 15.69 1.74
CA ALA A 16 30.77 15.75 0.89
C ALA A 16 30.46 14.42 0.18
N THR A 17 31.49 13.63 -0.15
CA THR A 17 31.31 12.34 -0.82
C THR A 17 30.84 11.25 0.16
N TYR A 18 31.31 11.29 1.41
CA TYR A 18 30.88 10.37 2.46
C TYR A 18 29.41 10.58 2.87
N LEU A 19 28.94 11.84 2.91
CA LEU A 19 27.54 12.15 3.24
C LEU A 19 26.55 11.76 2.13
N CYS A 20 26.97 11.72 0.87
CA CYS A 20 26.12 11.37 -0.26
C CYS A 20 25.89 9.86 -0.41
N GLY A 21 26.80 9.02 0.11
CA GLY A 21 26.69 7.55 0.07
C GLY A 21 25.67 6.95 1.05
N LEU A 22 25.27 7.68 2.09
CA LEU A 22 24.35 7.18 3.14
C LEU A 22 22.85 7.35 2.80
N ALA A 23 22.50 7.96 1.66
CA ALA A 23 21.11 8.30 1.32
C ALA A 23 20.36 7.24 0.48
N GLY A 24 21.00 6.11 0.18
CA GLY A 24 20.47 5.11 -0.75
C GLY A 24 19.92 3.84 -0.08
N THR A 25 18.99 3.94 0.87
CA THR A 25 18.25 2.75 1.29
C THR A 25 17.17 2.46 0.27
N VAL A 26 17.31 1.35 -0.45
CA VAL A 26 16.33 0.86 -1.42
C VAL A 26 15.00 0.63 -0.68
N ALA A 27 13.98 1.39 -1.03
CA ALA A 27 12.62 1.14 -0.54
C ALA A 27 12.09 -0.10 -1.25
N VAL A 28 12.28 -1.27 -0.64
CA VAL A 28 11.68 -2.52 -1.12
C VAL A 28 10.20 -2.47 -0.76
N ALA A 29 9.34 -2.43 -1.77
CA ALA A 29 7.90 -2.63 -1.56
C ALA A 29 7.72 -4.04 -0.97
N VAL A 30 7.33 -4.12 0.30
CA VAL A 30 7.09 -5.40 0.95
C VAL A 30 5.80 -6.00 0.38
N PRO A 31 5.83 -7.22 -0.16
CA PRO A 31 4.62 -7.87 -0.68
C PRO A 31 3.55 -7.96 0.41
N ALA A 32 2.27 -7.86 0.01
CA ALA A 32 1.15 -8.01 0.92
C ALA A 32 1.32 -9.26 1.80
N ARG A 33 1.01 -9.16 3.10
CA ARG A 33 1.22 -10.22 4.10
C ARG A 33 0.79 -11.59 3.52
N PRO A 34 1.74 -12.50 3.22
CA PRO A 34 1.45 -13.70 2.45
C PRO A 34 0.74 -14.79 3.26
N GLY A 35 0.59 -14.58 4.58
CA GLY A 35 -0.01 -15.54 5.49
C GLY A 35 -1.52 -15.67 5.34
N THR A 36 -2.04 -16.84 5.69
CA THR A 36 -3.46 -17.06 5.92
C THR A 36 -3.88 -16.44 7.25
N LYS A 37 -5.18 -16.13 7.37
CA LYS A 37 -5.83 -15.72 8.62
C LYS A 37 -7.02 -16.63 8.88
N PHE A 38 -7.23 -17.01 10.13
CA PHE A 38 -8.45 -17.68 10.53
C PHE A 38 -9.60 -16.68 10.62
N VAL A 39 -10.76 -17.08 10.10
CA VAL A 39 -12.03 -16.36 10.24
C VAL A 39 -13.07 -17.30 10.85
N ARG A 40 -13.93 -16.73 11.69
CA ARG A 40 -14.99 -17.46 12.42
C ARG A 40 -16.33 -17.17 11.76
N GLN A 41 -17.07 -18.23 11.44
CA GLN A 41 -18.47 -18.16 11.05
C GLN A 41 -19.35 -17.83 12.26
N PRO A 42 -20.57 -17.29 12.07
CA PRO A 42 -21.53 -17.07 13.16
C PRO A 42 -21.81 -18.34 13.98
N ASP A 43 -21.85 -19.50 13.33
CA ASP A 43 -22.06 -20.81 13.96
C ASP A 43 -20.82 -21.38 14.69
N GLY A 44 -19.71 -20.64 14.68
CA GLY A 44 -18.47 -20.99 15.36
C GLY A 44 -17.49 -21.85 14.58
N ARG A 45 -17.84 -22.32 13.37
CA ARG A 45 -16.86 -22.95 12.48
C ARG A 45 -15.76 -21.96 12.14
N MET A 46 -14.53 -22.44 12.05
CA MET A 46 -13.39 -21.64 11.65
C MET A 46 -12.84 -22.15 10.33
N PHE A 47 -12.35 -21.24 9.50
CA PHE A 47 -11.65 -21.60 8.27
C PHE A 47 -10.58 -20.56 7.96
N GLU A 48 -9.59 -20.98 7.18
CA GLU A 48 -8.49 -20.13 6.77
C GLU A 48 -8.79 -19.42 5.44
N VAL A 49 -8.43 -18.14 5.39
CA VAL A 49 -8.48 -17.33 4.20
C VAL A 49 -7.16 -16.62 3.94
N ARG A 50 -6.90 -16.32 2.67
CA ARG A 50 -5.80 -15.47 2.23
C ARG A 50 -6.33 -14.30 1.42
N GLN A 51 -5.69 -13.16 1.57
CA GLN A 51 -5.97 -11.99 0.73
C GLN A 51 -5.12 -12.08 -0.54
N ARG A 52 -5.70 -11.75 -1.68
CA ARG A 52 -5.06 -11.75 -2.99
C ARG A 52 -5.40 -10.47 -3.72
N GLY A 53 -4.55 -10.10 -4.67
CA GLY A 53 -4.84 -9.00 -5.57
C GLY A 53 -3.63 -8.26 -6.08
N ASP A 54 -3.95 -7.24 -6.88
CA ASP A 54 -3.07 -6.16 -7.33
C ASP A 54 -3.78 -4.80 -7.05
N GLU A 55 -3.26 -3.70 -7.59
CA GLU A 55 -3.83 -2.36 -7.41
C GLU A 55 -5.24 -2.20 -8.04
N TRP A 56 -5.73 -3.19 -8.78
CA TRP A 56 -6.96 -3.12 -9.58
C TRP A 56 -8.02 -4.13 -9.17
N LEU A 57 -7.60 -5.29 -8.67
CA LEU A 57 -8.47 -6.36 -8.24
C LEU A 57 -7.92 -6.96 -6.95
N HIS A 58 -8.71 -6.93 -5.88
CA HIS A 58 -8.40 -7.59 -4.63
C HIS A 58 -9.58 -8.47 -4.19
N TRP A 59 -9.27 -9.59 -3.56
CA TRP A 59 -10.27 -10.50 -3.04
C TRP A 59 -9.74 -11.31 -1.87
N THR A 60 -10.66 -11.97 -1.17
CA THR A 60 -10.35 -12.96 -0.15
C THR A 60 -10.70 -14.34 -0.71
N GLU A 61 -9.87 -15.34 -0.46
CA GLU A 61 -10.12 -16.71 -0.90
C GLU A 61 -9.72 -17.72 0.17
N THR A 62 -10.32 -18.91 0.12
CA THR A 62 -9.89 -20.05 0.96
C THR A 62 -8.46 -20.48 0.62
N THR A 63 -7.84 -21.31 1.46
CA THR A 63 -6.54 -21.97 1.14
C THR A 63 -6.54 -22.72 -0.20
N MET A 64 -7.70 -23.25 -0.60
CA MET A 64 -7.93 -23.91 -1.90
C MET A 64 -8.07 -22.95 -3.09
N GLY A 65 -7.95 -21.63 -2.91
CA GLY A 65 -8.03 -20.64 -4.00
C GLY A 65 -9.45 -20.33 -4.49
N ILE A 66 -10.48 -20.56 -3.67
CA ILE A 66 -11.87 -20.28 -4.02
C ILE A 66 -12.29 -18.94 -3.38
N PRO A 67 -12.80 -17.96 -4.15
CA PRO A 67 -13.20 -16.66 -3.65
C PRO A 67 -14.33 -16.71 -2.62
N VAL A 68 -14.21 -15.89 -1.58
CA VAL A 68 -15.19 -15.79 -0.49
C VAL A 68 -15.37 -14.33 -0.07
N ALA A 69 -16.56 -14.00 0.41
CA ALA A 69 -16.83 -12.71 1.02
C ALA A 69 -17.85 -12.86 2.14
N LEU A 70 -17.80 -11.91 3.08
CA LEU A 70 -18.77 -11.81 4.16
C LEU A 70 -20.09 -11.29 3.60
N ASP A 71 -21.17 -12.02 3.83
CA ASP A 71 -22.52 -11.53 3.61
C ASP A 71 -22.94 -10.64 4.80
N PRO A 72 -23.10 -9.31 4.61
CA PRO A 72 -23.41 -8.40 5.69
C PRO A 72 -24.80 -8.64 6.29
N ALA A 73 -25.74 -9.25 5.54
CA ALA A 73 -27.09 -9.50 6.02
C ALA A 73 -27.16 -10.69 7.00
N SER A 74 -26.40 -11.75 6.73
CA SER A 74 -26.42 -12.98 7.54
C SER A 74 -25.20 -13.13 8.46
N GLY A 75 -24.14 -12.34 8.24
CA GLY A 75 -22.87 -12.48 8.94
C GLY A 75 -22.05 -13.71 8.53
N TYR A 76 -22.53 -14.52 7.58
CA TYR A 76 -21.83 -15.70 7.10
C TYR A 76 -20.85 -15.35 6.00
N TRP A 77 -19.67 -15.98 6.04
CA TRP A 77 -18.80 -16.03 4.88
C TRP A 77 -19.31 -17.06 3.89
N LYS A 78 -19.55 -16.60 2.66
CA LYS A 78 -20.08 -17.41 1.56
C LYS A 78 -19.13 -17.38 0.37
N TYR A 79 -19.25 -18.39 -0.49
CA TYR A 79 -18.49 -18.43 -1.74
C TYR A 79 -18.97 -17.34 -2.70
N VAL A 80 -18.04 -16.71 -3.40
CA VAL A 80 -18.32 -15.73 -4.46
C VAL A 80 -18.29 -16.43 -5.81
N GLN A 81 -19.21 -16.09 -6.71
CA GLN A 81 -19.21 -16.55 -8.09
C GLN A 81 -18.53 -15.52 -9.00
N PRO A 82 -17.29 -15.75 -9.48
CA PRO A 82 -16.62 -14.81 -10.34
C PRO A 82 -17.28 -14.72 -11.71
N LEU A 83 -17.22 -13.53 -12.31
CA LEU A 83 -17.70 -13.24 -13.66
C LEU A 83 -16.50 -12.92 -14.55
N GLY A 84 -15.90 -13.98 -15.11
CA GLY A 84 -14.67 -13.87 -15.90
C GLY A 84 -13.51 -13.33 -15.07
N ARG A 85 -13.18 -12.04 -15.24
CA ARG A 85 -12.05 -11.36 -14.59
C ARG A 85 -12.44 -10.55 -13.35
N THR A 86 -13.71 -10.49 -12.99
CA THR A 86 -14.19 -9.75 -11.81
C THR A 86 -14.83 -10.68 -10.80
N LEU A 87 -14.90 -10.24 -9.55
CA LEU A 87 -15.81 -10.84 -8.58
C LEU A 87 -17.26 -10.63 -9.06
N GLY A 88 -18.10 -11.63 -8.88
CA GLY A 88 -19.53 -11.52 -9.11
C GLY A 88 -20.30 -11.66 -7.81
N PRO A 89 -21.56 -12.13 -7.84
CA PRO A 89 -22.41 -12.16 -6.67
C PRO A 89 -21.95 -13.21 -5.64
N LEU A 90 -22.36 -13.00 -4.39
CA LEU A 90 -22.33 -14.04 -3.36
C LEU A 90 -23.24 -15.20 -3.79
N SER A 91 -22.75 -16.42 -3.64
CA SER A 91 -23.57 -17.61 -3.73
C SER A 91 -24.35 -17.83 -2.42
N ASN A 92 -25.35 -18.71 -2.46
CA ASN A 92 -26.06 -19.17 -1.26
C ASN A 92 -25.28 -20.19 -0.43
N ARG A 93 -24.03 -20.53 -0.79
CA ARG A 93 -23.24 -21.59 -0.15
C ARG A 93 -22.28 -21.01 0.89
N VAL A 94 -22.39 -21.50 2.11
CA VAL A 94 -21.62 -21.10 3.29
C VAL A 94 -20.32 -21.91 3.37
N VAL A 95 -19.20 -21.22 3.56
CA VAL A 95 -17.88 -21.85 3.64
C VAL A 95 -17.76 -22.71 4.90
N GLY A 96 -17.33 -23.96 4.74
CA GLY A 96 -17.21 -24.93 5.84
C GLY A 96 -18.52 -25.62 6.22
N LYS A 97 -19.65 -25.24 5.61
CA LYS A 97 -20.94 -25.94 5.72
C LYS A 97 -21.31 -26.63 4.41
N ASP A 98 -21.19 -25.92 3.29
CA ASP A 98 -21.59 -26.39 1.97
C ASP A 98 -20.37 -26.69 1.10
N ALA A 99 -20.54 -27.60 0.13
CA ALA A 99 -19.51 -27.86 -0.86
C ALA A 99 -19.26 -26.63 -1.76
N PRO A 100 -18.01 -26.33 -2.15
CA PRO A 100 -17.72 -25.24 -3.06
C PRO A 100 -18.55 -25.33 -4.35
N PRO A 101 -19.09 -24.22 -4.87
CA PRO A 101 -19.82 -24.22 -6.13
C PRO A 101 -18.89 -24.37 -7.35
N MET A 102 -17.59 -24.22 -7.16
CA MET A 102 -16.56 -24.28 -8.21
C MET A 102 -15.19 -24.64 -7.64
N GLY A 103 -14.26 -24.94 -8.54
CA GLY A 103 -12.84 -25.09 -8.21
C GLY A 103 -12.12 -23.75 -7.98
N PRO A 104 -10.79 -23.76 -7.83
CA PRO A 104 -10.00 -22.56 -7.64
C PRO A 104 -10.19 -21.55 -8.77
N TRP A 105 -10.34 -20.27 -8.44
CA TRP A 105 -10.38 -19.19 -9.40
C TRP A 105 -9.02 -18.51 -9.50
N LYS A 106 -8.48 -18.44 -10.72
CA LYS A 106 -7.18 -17.82 -11.01
C LYS A 106 -7.37 -16.73 -12.06
N PRO A 107 -7.77 -15.50 -11.67
CA PRO A 107 -7.89 -14.42 -12.63
C PRO A 107 -6.52 -14.06 -13.18
N VAL A 108 -6.45 -13.78 -14.47
CA VAL A 108 -5.26 -13.15 -15.06
C VAL A 108 -5.19 -11.72 -14.54
N LEU A 109 -4.34 -11.52 -13.54
CA LEU A 109 -3.91 -10.21 -13.07
C LEU A 109 -3.12 -9.57 -14.20
N SER A 110 -3.55 -8.39 -14.64
CA SER A 110 -2.86 -7.73 -15.74
C SER A 110 -1.60 -7.07 -15.17
N PRO A 111 -0.44 -7.11 -15.86
CA PRO A 111 0.59 -6.07 -15.67
C PRO A 111 0.05 -4.67 -16.03
N ARG A 112 -1.09 -4.64 -16.73
CA ARG A 112 -1.80 -3.48 -17.27
C ARG A 112 -2.76 -2.82 -16.27
N GLY A 113 -2.20 -2.12 -15.28
CA GLY A 113 -2.81 -0.84 -14.87
C GLY A 113 -2.85 0.20 -16.01
N VAL A 114 -2.28 -0.13 -17.18
CA VAL A 114 -2.03 0.78 -18.30
C VAL A 114 -3.12 0.76 -19.39
N ALA A 115 -3.89 -0.33 -19.53
CA ALA A 115 -4.78 -0.48 -20.71
C ALA A 115 -6.28 -0.22 -20.48
N ARG A 116 -6.72 0.08 -19.24
CA ARG A 116 -8.15 0.36 -18.98
C ARG A 116 -8.34 1.70 -18.26
N ARG A 117 -7.80 2.77 -18.85
CA ARG A 117 -8.31 4.14 -18.68
C ARG A 117 -7.87 5.10 -19.79
N GLN A 118 -8.02 4.73 -21.06
CA GLN A 118 -7.87 5.69 -22.17
C GLN A 118 -9.20 6.15 -22.77
N THR A 119 -10.34 5.82 -22.17
CA THR A 119 -11.61 6.45 -22.54
C THR A 119 -12.19 7.15 -21.30
N SER A 120 -12.18 8.48 -21.40
CA SER A 120 -12.81 9.48 -20.51
C SER A 120 -12.46 9.48 -19.01
N ARG A 121 -11.22 9.87 -18.67
CA ARG A 121 -11.11 10.94 -17.66
C ARG A 121 -10.51 12.14 -18.34
N ALA A 122 -11.17 13.29 -18.26
CA ALA A 122 -10.51 14.58 -18.40
C ALA A 122 -9.18 14.50 -17.64
N PRO A 123 -8.08 15.04 -18.18
CA PRO A 123 -6.79 15.01 -17.51
C PRO A 123 -7.04 15.41 -16.07
N ARG A 124 -6.74 14.49 -15.12
CA ARG A 124 -6.72 14.87 -13.70
C ARG A 124 -5.86 16.12 -13.69
N ARG A 125 -6.40 17.25 -13.23
CA ARG A 125 -5.68 18.53 -13.15
C ARG A 125 -4.33 18.18 -12.50
N ALA A 126 -3.28 18.15 -13.31
CA ALA A 126 -1.99 17.72 -12.84
C ALA A 126 -1.59 18.75 -11.77
N VAL A 127 -1.11 18.27 -10.63
CA VAL A 127 -0.55 19.16 -9.63
C VAL A 127 0.60 19.90 -10.33
N PRO A 128 0.60 21.24 -10.38
CA PRO A 128 1.67 21.99 -11.01
C PRO A 128 3.03 21.54 -10.48
N SER A 129 4.01 21.34 -11.35
CA SER A 129 5.36 20.92 -10.95
C SER A 129 6.14 21.99 -10.20
N PHE A 130 5.60 23.22 -10.14
CA PHE A 130 6.16 24.37 -9.46
C PHE A 130 5.04 25.18 -8.79
N GLY A 131 5.39 25.96 -7.77
CA GLY A 131 4.45 26.77 -6.99
C GLY A 131 4.00 26.07 -5.69
N THR A 132 2.98 26.63 -5.05
CA THR A 132 2.47 26.09 -3.78
C THR A 132 1.44 25.00 -4.05
N ASN A 133 1.73 23.78 -3.58
CA ASN A 133 0.88 22.61 -3.73
C ASN A 133 0.46 22.07 -2.36
N ASN A 134 -0.78 21.59 -2.26
CA ASN A 134 -1.29 20.98 -1.03
C ASN A 134 -0.91 19.50 -0.99
N VAL A 135 -0.26 19.09 0.10
CA VAL A 135 0.11 17.70 0.36
C VAL A 135 -0.73 17.19 1.53
N ILE A 136 -1.41 16.05 1.36
CA ILE A 136 -2.16 15.41 2.45
C ILE A 136 -1.17 14.63 3.31
N THR A 137 -1.20 14.91 4.61
CA THR A 137 -0.35 14.26 5.60
C THR A 137 -1.23 13.63 6.68
N ILE A 138 -0.99 12.35 6.99
CA ILE A 138 -1.78 11.61 7.98
C ILE A 138 -0.84 11.13 9.08
N LEU A 139 -0.98 11.68 10.28
CA LEU A 139 -0.31 11.22 11.49
C LEU A 139 -1.25 10.28 12.25
N ILE A 140 -0.84 9.03 12.46
CA ILE A 140 -1.66 7.98 13.09
C ILE A 140 -0.95 7.50 14.36
N THR A 141 -1.68 7.47 15.47
CA THR A 141 -1.27 6.78 16.72
C THR A 141 -2.23 5.63 16.97
N PHE A 142 -1.70 4.45 17.33
CA PHE A 142 -2.51 3.28 17.64
C PHE A 142 -2.83 3.25 19.12
N LYS A 143 -3.91 2.55 19.51
CA LYS A 143 -4.38 2.50 20.91
C LYS A 143 -3.31 1.99 21.88
N ASP A 144 -2.44 1.11 21.42
CA ASP A 144 -1.37 0.46 22.16
C ASP A 144 0.01 1.12 21.97
N THR A 145 0.08 2.27 21.27
CA THR A 145 1.31 3.01 21.07
C THR A 145 1.24 4.42 21.63
N THR A 146 2.39 4.96 22.04
CA THR A 146 2.54 6.36 22.42
C THR A 146 3.25 7.10 21.30
N SER A 147 2.76 8.26 20.88
CA SER A 147 3.41 9.05 19.83
C SER A 147 4.74 9.61 20.32
N THR A 148 5.82 9.34 19.59
CA THR A 148 7.16 9.89 19.87
C THR A 148 7.33 11.32 19.34
N PHE A 149 6.49 11.74 18.41
CA PHE A 149 6.55 13.05 17.77
C PHE A 149 5.27 13.83 18.02
N THR A 150 5.42 15.11 18.33
CA THR A 150 4.32 16.07 18.36
C THR A 150 3.94 16.48 16.94
N GLU A 151 2.70 16.94 16.76
CA GLU A 151 2.22 17.47 15.48
C GLU A 151 3.12 18.61 14.97
N ALA A 152 3.53 19.53 15.85
CA ALA A 152 4.40 20.65 15.51
C ALA A 152 5.80 20.21 15.04
N GLN A 153 6.37 19.17 15.67
CA GLN A 153 7.65 18.60 15.21
C GLN A 153 7.51 17.95 13.83
N PHE A 154 6.39 17.29 13.58
CA PHE A 154 6.12 16.65 12.28
C PHE A 154 5.86 17.68 11.17
N GLU A 155 5.12 18.75 11.47
CA GLU A 155 4.89 19.88 10.57
C GLU A 155 6.21 20.58 10.22
N SER A 156 7.05 20.84 11.22
CA SER A 156 8.36 21.46 11.02
C SER A 156 9.28 20.60 10.14
N ALA A 157 9.28 19.28 10.33
CA ALA A 157 10.08 18.36 9.53
C ALA A 157 9.63 18.30 8.06
N LEU A 158 8.32 18.35 7.80
CA LEU A 158 7.78 18.23 6.44
C LEU A 158 7.74 19.58 5.70
N PHE A 159 7.35 20.66 6.38
CA PHE A 159 7.01 21.94 5.77
C PHE A 159 7.85 23.13 6.25
N GLY A 160 8.82 22.87 7.14
CA GLY A 160 9.76 23.88 7.63
C GLY A 160 10.69 24.44 6.56
N THR A 161 11.42 25.48 6.94
CA THR A 161 12.35 26.23 6.07
C THR A 161 13.82 25.85 6.28
N ALA A 162 14.12 24.96 7.23
CA ALA A 162 15.46 24.51 7.55
C ALA A 162 15.61 23.00 7.36
N GLY A 163 16.75 22.56 6.81
CA GLY A 163 17.05 21.14 6.60
C GLY A 163 16.43 20.56 5.32
N LYS A 164 16.26 19.24 5.28
CA LYS A 164 15.63 18.52 4.16
C LYS A 164 14.12 18.46 4.39
N THR A 165 13.37 19.38 3.79
CA THR A 165 11.92 19.44 3.89
C THR A 165 11.27 19.19 2.53
N MET A 166 9.94 19.03 2.49
CA MET A 166 9.18 18.95 1.23
C MET A 166 9.03 20.33 0.56
N ARG A 167 9.47 21.40 1.24
CA ARG A 167 9.43 22.77 0.74
C ARG A 167 10.76 23.08 0.06
N THR A 168 10.87 22.71 -1.21
CA THR A 168 11.99 23.04 -2.10
C THR A 168 11.66 24.22 -3.01
#